data_AF-A0AAU5KR37-F1
#
_entry.id   AF-A0AAU5KR37-F1
#
_cell.length_a   1.000
_cell.length_b   1.000
_cell.length_c   1.000
_cell.angle_alpha   90.00
_cell.angle_beta   90.00
_cell.angle_gamma   90.00
#
_symmetry.space_group_name_H-M   'P 1'
#
loop_
_entity.id
_entity.type
_entity.pdbx_description
1 polymer ?
#
loop_
_entity_poly.entity_id
_entity_poly.type
_entity_poly.pdbx_seq_one_letter_code
_entity_poly.pdbx_strand_id
1 'polypeptide(L)'
;MTDPLDIPAPDNTGTVTLRRYTYQEKVAARYVLAMLGEGSGVRHVTCEHIEDVLVATDHPTDRSNVLSDFLQVKTKDDPAPWGLSDIIAKGALKSLWRTYRAIQNHGLTYLLTAAVEGFLDPADDALTALARGAGADHPKCLARVSKHLKAQEADVSAFLSFVRVRTMPRREHIDDQGLASLAELAPAVSVGEQRAVYLEILNRVHDAMQGEAGAGWKEKLGVESPSEALLRKRLTPSSVYDLGQRLRRPDHVLLAAYSERIDAVETNLVRKLRRGGASEGTIHDAQFLRSEADGRRLSDVALGVWPEDSRVEQDLDTRLRITATRIARRYQDQGHRPADRIWDDLTQEINSAAGVLDLHPLYAKDPWLLMGRACSVSDECHFGWGVATGEN
;
A
#
# COMPACT_ATOMS: atom_id res chain seq x y z
N MET A 1 7.91 -18.93 -44.64
CA MET A 1 7.58 -19.51 -43.32
C MET A 1 6.35 -18.79 -42.83
N THR A 2 5.28 -19.51 -42.50
CA THR A 2 4.11 -18.93 -41.83
C THR A 2 4.52 -18.53 -40.42
N ASP A 3 4.18 -17.31 -40.00
CA ASP A 3 4.41 -16.88 -38.63
C ASP A 3 3.60 -17.77 -37.69
N PRO A 4 4.19 -18.35 -36.63
CA PRO A 4 3.43 -19.07 -35.60
C PRO A 4 2.25 -18.29 -35.02
N LEU A 5 2.28 -16.94 -35.06
CA LEU A 5 1.19 -16.06 -34.63
C LEU A 5 0.00 -16.02 -35.60
N ASP A 6 0.19 -16.42 -36.87
CA ASP A 6 -0.87 -16.49 -37.88
C ASP A 6 -1.68 -17.80 -37.78
N ILE A 7 -1.27 -18.74 -36.91
CA ILE A 7 -2.00 -19.98 -36.64
C ILE A 7 -3.04 -19.69 -35.56
N PRO A 8 -4.35 -19.82 -35.83
CA PRO A 8 -5.39 -19.60 -34.83
C PRO A 8 -5.17 -20.52 -33.63
N ALA A 9 -5.06 -19.93 -32.43
CA ALA A 9 -4.89 -20.71 -31.21
C ALA A 9 -6.06 -21.68 -31.05
N PRO A 10 -5.81 -22.99 -30.88
CA PRO A 10 -6.87 -24.00 -30.83
C PRO A 10 -7.76 -23.86 -29.60
N ASP A 11 -7.23 -23.26 -28.52
CA ASP A 11 -7.97 -22.94 -27.31
C ASP A 11 -7.37 -21.68 -26.65
N ASN A 12 -8.23 -20.73 -26.29
CA ASN A 12 -7.87 -19.50 -25.57
C ASN A 12 -8.55 -19.41 -24.18
N THR A 13 -9.08 -20.53 -23.67
CA THR A 13 -9.75 -20.62 -22.36
C THR A 13 -8.85 -20.14 -21.22
N GLY A 14 -7.54 -20.40 -21.29
CA GLY A 14 -6.57 -19.95 -20.28
C GLY A 14 -6.54 -18.42 -20.15
N THR A 15 -6.38 -17.70 -21.26
CA THR A 15 -6.39 -16.22 -21.27
C THR A 15 -7.74 -15.66 -20.81
N VAL A 16 -8.84 -16.24 -21.26
CA VAL A 16 -10.19 -15.81 -20.85
C VAL A 16 -10.38 -15.99 -19.36
N THR A 17 -9.93 -17.12 -18.80
CA THR A 17 -10.03 -17.42 -17.37
C THR A 17 -9.17 -16.47 -16.55
N LEU A 18 -7.91 -16.26 -16.95
CA LEU A 18 -7.02 -15.31 -16.28
C LEU A 18 -7.61 -13.89 -16.26
N ARG A 19 -8.16 -13.41 -17.39
CA ARG A 19 -8.81 -12.10 -17.48
C ARG A 19 -9.97 -11.94 -16.50
N ARG A 20 -10.73 -13.01 -16.22
CA ARG A 20 -11.84 -12.99 -15.26
C ARG A 20 -11.35 -12.84 -13.84
N TYR A 21 -10.32 -13.59 -13.45
CA TYR A 21 -9.71 -13.48 -12.13
C TYR A 21 -9.06 -12.11 -11.93
N THR A 22 -8.32 -11.61 -12.92
CA THR A 22 -7.76 -10.24 -12.87
C THR A 22 -8.84 -9.17 -12.71
N TYR A 23 -10.00 -9.34 -13.36
CA TYR A 23 -11.11 -8.40 -13.18
C TYR A 23 -11.68 -8.47 -11.76
N GLN A 24 -11.81 -9.67 -11.19
CA GLN A 24 -12.27 -9.87 -9.82
C GLN A 24 -11.32 -9.24 -8.80
N GLU A 25 -10.00 -9.39 -8.98
CA GLU A 25 -8.97 -8.70 -8.18
C GLU A 25 -9.20 -7.19 -8.19
N LYS A 26 -9.41 -6.60 -9.38
CA LYS A 26 -9.65 -5.16 -9.53
C LYS A 26 -10.96 -4.72 -8.85
N VAL A 27 -12.00 -5.55 -8.87
CA VAL A 27 -13.25 -5.28 -8.12
C VAL A 27 -12.98 -5.27 -6.61
N ALA A 28 -12.24 -6.24 -6.09
CA ALA A 28 -11.86 -6.27 -4.67
C ALA A 28 -10.97 -5.07 -4.29
N ALA A 29 -10.01 -4.70 -5.15
CA ALA A 29 -9.11 -3.57 -4.95
C ALA A 29 -9.85 -2.24 -4.78
N ARG A 30 -10.99 -2.04 -5.45
CA ARG A 30 -11.83 -0.84 -5.26
C ARG A 30 -12.33 -0.70 -3.81
N TYR A 31 -12.69 -1.81 -3.17
CA TYR A 31 -13.12 -1.80 -1.76
C TYR A 31 -11.95 -1.61 -0.80
N VAL A 32 -10.78 -2.15 -1.13
CA VAL A 32 -9.54 -1.90 -0.38
C VAL A 32 -9.10 -0.45 -0.50
N LEU A 33 -9.24 0.16 -1.68
CA LEU A 33 -8.99 1.58 -1.90
C LEU A 33 -9.96 2.43 -1.08
N ALA A 34 -11.25 2.11 -1.09
CA ALA A 34 -12.24 2.80 -0.27
C ALA A 34 -11.88 2.73 1.22
N MET A 35 -11.31 1.63 1.70
CA MET A 35 -10.82 1.46 3.07
C MET A 35 -9.74 2.47 3.48
N LEU A 36 -8.98 3.01 2.52
CA LEU A 36 -7.96 4.04 2.80
C LEU A 36 -8.57 5.41 3.09
N GLY A 37 -9.76 5.68 2.53
CA GLY A 37 -10.49 6.92 2.72
C GLY A 37 -11.12 7.04 4.10
N GLU A 38 -11.08 8.24 4.67
CA GLU A 38 -11.72 8.53 5.95
C GLU A 38 -13.23 8.41 5.84
N GLY A 39 -13.86 7.74 6.81
CA GLY A 39 -15.32 7.60 6.86
C GLY A 39 -15.94 6.61 5.88
N SER A 40 -15.14 5.82 5.16
CA SER A 40 -15.65 4.80 4.22
C SER A 40 -16.46 3.68 4.88
N GLY A 41 -16.24 3.46 6.18
CA GLY A 41 -16.89 2.42 6.97
C GLY A 41 -16.50 1.00 6.56
N VAL A 42 -15.54 0.81 5.63
CA VAL A 42 -15.07 -0.53 5.25
C VAL A 42 -14.17 -1.09 6.35
N ARG A 43 -14.61 -2.16 7.00
CA ARG A 43 -13.89 -2.82 8.10
C ARG A 43 -12.90 -3.87 7.63
N HIS A 44 -13.25 -4.62 6.59
CA HIS A 44 -12.35 -5.57 5.94
C HIS A 44 -12.91 -6.06 4.60
N VAL A 45 -12.00 -6.56 3.75
CA VAL A 45 -12.32 -7.26 2.50
C VAL A 45 -11.75 -8.67 2.61
N THR A 46 -12.58 -9.69 2.42
CA THR A 46 -12.15 -11.09 2.38
C THR A 46 -12.27 -11.60 0.94
N CYS A 47 -11.17 -12.11 0.41
CA CYS A 47 -11.04 -12.56 -0.97
C CYS A 47 -11.23 -14.09 -1.06
N GLU A 48 -11.99 -14.58 -2.03
CA GLU A 48 -12.04 -16.02 -2.41
C GLU A 48 -12.29 -16.99 -1.23
N HIS A 49 -13.34 -16.79 -0.43
CA HIS A 49 -13.65 -17.68 0.71
C HIS A 49 -15.02 -18.35 0.63
N ILE A 50 -16.09 -17.56 0.71
CA ILE A 50 -17.48 -18.04 0.56
C ILE A 50 -18.02 -17.67 -0.83
N GLU A 51 -17.79 -16.43 -1.23
CA GLU A 51 -17.95 -15.91 -2.59
C GLU A 51 -16.63 -15.31 -3.06
N ASP A 52 -16.61 -14.84 -4.30
CA ASP A 52 -15.49 -14.16 -4.95
C ASP A 52 -14.88 -13.06 -4.04
N VAL A 53 -15.76 -12.23 -3.45
CA VAL A 53 -15.38 -11.15 -2.53
C VAL A 53 -16.44 -11.01 -1.43
N LEU A 54 -16.02 -10.86 -0.18
CA LEU A 54 -16.85 -10.43 0.95
C LEU A 54 -16.35 -9.06 1.43
N VAL A 55 -17.24 -8.08 1.49
CA VAL A 55 -16.95 -6.75 2.01
C VAL A 55 -17.74 -6.55 3.30
N ALA A 56 -17.03 -6.31 4.40
CA ALA A 56 -17.65 -5.94 5.66
C ALA A 56 -17.60 -4.42 5.82
N THR A 57 -18.76 -3.79 5.96
CA THR A 57 -18.88 -2.35 6.21
C THR A 57 -19.64 -2.07 7.51
N ASP A 58 -19.52 -0.86 8.04
CA ASP A 58 -20.43 -0.35 9.05
C ASP A 58 -21.88 -0.43 8.53
N HIS A 59 -22.82 -0.79 9.41
CA HIS A 59 -24.22 -0.84 9.04
C HIS A 59 -24.78 0.60 8.85
N PRO A 60 -25.54 0.88 7.78
CA PRO A 60 -25.97 2.26 7.45
C PRO A 60 -26.76 2.96 8.56
N THR A 61 -27.56 2.22 9.33
CA THR A 61 -28.40 2.77 10.40
C THR A 61 -27.81 2.58 11.80
N ASP A 62 -26.78 1.74 11.95
CA ASP A 62 -26.17 1.43 13.24
C ASP A 62 -24.69 1.12 13.04
N ARG A 63 -23.85 2.14 13.16
CA ARG A 63 -22.39 1.99 12.94
C ARG A 63 -21.72 1.05 13.94
N SER A 64 -22.38 0.63 15.02
CA SER A 64 -21.83 -0.39 15.91
C SER A 64 -21.94 -1.79 15.30
N ASN A 65 -22.87 -1.99 14.38
CA ASN A 65 -23.12 -3.26 13.71
C ASN A 65 -22.39 -3.36 12.36
N VAL A 66 -22.19 -4.59 11.87
CA VAL A 66 -21.49 -4.90 10.62
C VAL A 66 -22.47 -5.40 9.58
N LEU A 67 -22.42 -4.82 8.38
CA LEU A 67 -23.08 -5.34 7.20
C LEU A 67 -22.09 -6.14 6.35
N SER A 68 -22.40 -7.41 6.12
CA SER A 68 -21.60 -8.30 5.26
C SER A 68 -22.18 -8.37 3.85
N ASP A 69 -21.51 -7.77 2.86
CA ASP A 69 -21.91 -7.85 1.45
C ASP A 69 -21.11 -8.96 0.75
N PHE A 70 -21.80 -10.03 0.35
CA PHE A 70 -21.21 -11.16 -0.37
C PHE A 70 -21.37 -10.94 -1.87
N LEU A 71 -20.25 -10.68 -2.55
CA LEU A 71 -20.22 -10.33 -3.96
C LEU A 71 -19.86 -11.55 -4.80
N GLN A 72 -20.69 -11.82 -5.81
CA GLN A 72 -20.36 -12.69 -6.92
C GLN A 72 -20.09 -11.81 -8.15
N VAL A 73 -18.83 -11.78 -8.59
CA VAL A 73 -18.37 -10.99 -9.74
C VAL A 73 -18.64 -11.76 -11.03
N LYS A 74 -19.20 -11.08 -12.03
CA LYS A 74 -19.42 -11.63 -13.37
C LYS A 74 -19.00 -10.67 -14.47
N THR A 75 -18.34 -11.25 -15.46
CA THR A 75 -17.91 -10.56 -16.67
C THR A 75 -18.59 -11.18 -17.89
N LYS A 76 -18.69 -10.38 -18.96
CA LYS A 76 -19.06 -10.88 -20.28
C LYS A 76 -18.28 -10.13 -21.34
N ASP A 77 -17.86 -10.86 -22.36
CA ASP A 77 -17.09 -10.30 -23.47
C ASP A 77 -17.99 -9.56 -24.48
N ASP A 78 -19.29 -9.81 -24.42
CA ASP A 78 -20.30 -9.09 -25.20
C ASP A 78 -20.53 -7.66 -24.62
N PRO A 79 -20.42 -6.61 -25.44
CA PRO A 79 -20.70 -5.23 -25.01
C PRO A 79 -22.19 -4.96 -24.73
N ALA A 80 -23.12 -5.85 -25.12
CA ALA A 80 -24.55 -5.68 -24.88
C ALA A 80 -24.87 -5.45 -23.38
N PRO A 81 -25.94 -4.72 -23.03
CA PRO A 81 -26.38 -4.56 -21.66
C PRO A 81 -26.70 -5.91 -21.00
N TRP A 82 -26.52 -6.04 -19.69
CA TRP A 82 -26.91 -7.24 -18.94
C TRP A 82 -28.42 -7.34 -18.85
N GLY A 83 -28.99 -8.49 -19.20
CA GLY A 83 -30.38 -8.84 -18.88
C GLY A 83 -30.46 -9.84 -17.70
N LEU A 84 -31.66 -10.03 -17.13
CA LEU A 84 -31.88 -11.07 -16.10
C LEU A 84 -31.53 -12.47 -16.63
N SER A 85 -31.75 -12.70 -17.93
CA SER A 85 -31.33 -13.94 -18.61
C SER A 85 -29.83 -14.19 -18.50
N ASP A 86 -29.01 -13.14 -18.66
CA ASP A 86 -27.55 -13.24 -18.59
C ASP A 86 -27.09 -13.55 -17.16
N ILE A 87 -27.68 -12.85 -16.17
CA ILE A 87 -27.40 -13.07 -14.74
C ILE A 87 -27.67 -14.53 -14.35
N ILE A 88 -28.79 -15.07 -14.84
CA ILE A 88 -29.18 -16.47 -14.65
C ILE A 88 -28.21 -17.41 -15.39
N ALA A 89 -27.94 -17.16 -16.68
CA ALA A 89 -27.12 -18.03 -17.51
C ALA A 89 -25.67 -18.11 -17.02
N LYS A 90 -25.12 -17.01 -16.49
CA LYS A 90 -23.77 -16.94 -15.92
C LYS A 90 -23.70 -17.48 -14.48
N GLY A 91 -24.82 -17.96 -13.94
CA GLY A 91 -24.88 -18.68 -12.66
C GLY A 91 -24.74 -17.80 -11.42
N ALA A 92 -24.83 -16.47 -11.54
CA ALA A 92 -24.63 -15.57 -10.41
C ALA A 92 -25.60 -15.86 -9.25
N LEU A 93 -26.90 -15.99 -9.55
CA LEU A 93 -27.93 -16.26 -8.55
C LEU A 93 -27.80 -17.65 -7.94
N LYS A 94 -27.25 -18.62 -8.68
CA LYS A 94 -27.04 -19.98 -8.17
C LYS A 94 -25.96 -20.01 -7.10
N SER A 95 -24.85 -19.28 -7.28
CA SER A 95 -23.82 -19.15 -6.24
C SER A 95 -24.36 -18.40 -5.03
N LEU A 96 -24.97 -17.24 -5.24
CA LEU A 96 -25.53 -16.44 -4.14
C LEU A 96 -26.60 -17.21 -3.35
N TRP A 97 -27.40 -18.04 -4.02
CA TRP A 97 -28.35 -18.94 -3.36
C TRP A 97 -27.66 -19.96 -2.45
N ARG A 98 -26.55 -20.57 -2.89
CA ARG A 98 -25.76 -21.46 -2.06
C ARG A 98 -25.22 -20.73 -0.83
N THR A 99 -24.75 -19.50 -0.99
CA THR A 99 -24.29 -18.66 0.11
C THR A 99 -25.41 -18.30 1.08
N TYR A 100 -26.56 -17.86 0.57
CA TYR A 100 -27.77 -17.62 1.38
C TYR A 100 -28.11 -18.82 2.26
N ARG A 101 -28.18 -20.02 1.66
CA ARG A 101 -28.49 -21.26 2.38
C ARG A 101 -27.46 -21.58 3.46
N ALA A 102 -26.19 -21.22 3.25
CA ALA A 102 -25.12 -21.45 4.20
C ALA A 102 -25.14 -20.45 5.37
N ILE A 103 -25.58 -19.20 5.17
CA ILE A 103 -25.44 -18.13 6.18
C ILE A 103 -26.75 -17.68 6.84
N GLN A 104 -27.91 -18.00 6.28
CA GLN A 104 -29.21 -17.47 6.71
C GLN A 104 -29.55 -17.67 8.20
N ASN A 105 -29.00 -18.70 8.84
CA ASN A 105 -29.28 -19.04 10.25
C ASN A 105 -28.15 -18.65 11.21
N HIS A 106 -27.18 -17.86 10.75
CA HIS A 106 -25.98 -17.50 11.55
C HIS A 106 -26.09 -16.14 12.23
N GLY A 107 -27.26 -15.49 12.23
CA GLY A 107 -27.47 -14.20 12.90
C GLY A 107 -26.70 -13.03 12.28
N LEU A 108 -26.22 -13.19 11.04
CA LEU A 108 -25.50 -12.16 10.31
C LEU A 108 -26.47 -11.15 9.68
N THR A 109 -26.09 -9.87 9.68
CA THR A 109 -26.70 -8.87 8.81
C THR A 109 -25.94 -8.85 7.49
N TYR A 110 -26.60 -9.19 6.37
CA TYR A 110 -25.91 -9.36 5.10
C TYR A 110 -26.70 -8.89 3.87
N LEU A 111 -25.97 -8.68 2.78
CA LEU A 111 -26.47 -8.50 1.42
C LEU A 111 -25.81 -9.52 0.48
N LEU A 112 -26.48 -9.82 -0.62
CA LEU A 112 -25.99 -10.73 -1.66
C LEU A 112 -25.93 -9.97 -2.98
N THR A 113 -24.74 -9.65 -3.47
CA THR A 113 -24.57 -8.77 -4.62
C THR A 113 -24.05 -9.53 -5.84
N ALA A 114 -24.79 -9.48 -6.94
CA ALA A 114 -24.22 -9.80 -8.25
C ALA A 114 -23.52 -8.55 -8.81
N ALA A 115 -22.19 -8.53 -8.77
CA ALA A 115 -21.36 -7.45 -9.28
C ALA A 115 -21.02 -7.72 -10.75
N VAL A 116 -21.58 -6.93 -11.67
CA VAL A 116 -21.48 -7.22 -13.12
C VAL A 116 -20.69 -6.18 -13.88
N GLU A 117 -19.80 -6.62 -14.76
CA GLU A 117 -19.02 -5.76 -15.64
C GLU A 117 -19.90 -5.07 -16.69
N GLY A 118 -20.00 -3.74 -16.64
CA GLY A 118 -20.75 -2.94 -17.61
C GLY A 118 -22.16 -2.56 -17.14
N PHE A 119 -23.03 -2.25 -18.10
CA PHE A 119 -24.35 -1.65 -17.86
C PHE A 119 -25.47 -2.69 -17.81
N LEU A 120 -26.55 -2.39 -17.09
CA LEU A 120 -27.78 -3.18 -17.09
C LEU A 120 -28.69 -2.74 -18.25
N ASP A 121 -29.49 -3.67 -18.76
CA ASP A 121 -30.55 -3.36 -19.71
C ASP A 121 -31.68 -2.60 -19.00
N PRO A 122 -31.90 -1.30 -19.30
CA PRO A 122 -32.97 -0.53 -18.66
C PRO A 122 -34.37 -1.00 -19.09
N ALA A 123 -34.50 -1.75 -20.19
CA ALA A 123 -35.78 -2.30 -20.65
C ALA A 123 -36.17 -3.61 -19.94
N ASP A 124 -35.23 -4.28 -19.26
CA ASP A 124 -35.51 -5.46 -18.45
C ASP A 124 -36.05 -5.02 -17.06
N ASP A 125 -37.39 -4.94 -16.97
CA ASP A 125 -38.13 -4.55 -15.77
C ASP A 125 -37.76 -5.42 -14.54
N ALA A 126 -37.64 -6.72 -14.76
CA ALA A 126 -37.32 -7.71 -13.74
C ALA A 126 -35.88 -7.54 -13.22
N LEU A 127 -34.90 -7.32 -14.11
CA LEU A 127 -33.54 -7.03 -13.70
C LEU A 127 -33.44 -5.71 -12.93
N THR A 128 -34.13 -4.67 -13.41
CA THR A 128 -34.12 -3.35 -12.78
C THR A 128 -34.72 -3.41 -11.37
N ALA A 129 -35.81 -4.16 -11.19
CA ALA A 129 -36.39 -4.44 -9.88
C ALA A 129 -35.39 -5.17 -8.96
N LEU A 130 -34.72 -6.22 -9.47
CA LEU A 130 -33.71 -6.97 -8.73
C LEU A 130 -32.51 -6.10 -8.32
N ALA A 131 -32.03 -5.24 -9.22
CA ALA A 131 -30.93 -4.31 -8.95
C ALA A 131 -31.24 -3.38 -7.76
N ARG A 132 -32.50 -2.95 -7.63
CA ARG A 132 -33.00 -2.09 -6.55
C ARG A 132 -33.41 -2.85 -5.29
N GLY A 133 -33.36 -4.18 -5.31
CA GLY A 133 -33.79 -5.01 -4.19
C GLY A 133 -35.27 -5.34 -4.12
N ALA A 134 -36.03 -4.98 -5.15
CA ALA A 134 -37.45 -5.28 -5.27
C ALA A 134 -37.69 -6.54 -6.13
N GLY A 135 -36.68 -7.42 -6.25
CA GLY A 135 -36.78 -8.64 -7.07
C GLY A 135 -37.82 -9.63 -6.56
N ALA A 136 -38.03 -9.67 -5.23
CA ALA A 136 -39.05 -10.50 -4.58
C ALA A 136 -40.48 -10.05 -4.92
N ASP A 137 -40.69 -8.74 -5.02
CA ASP A 137 -42.00 -8.12 -5.29
C ASP A 137 -42.35 -8.09 -6.79
N HIS A 138 -41.41 -8.48 -7.66
CA HIS A 138 -41.60 -8.48 -9.11
C HIS A 138 -41.98 -9.88 -9.62
N PRO A 139 -43.24 -10.13 -10.04
CA PRO A 139 -43.72 -11.49 -10.32
C PRO A 139 -42.91 -12.22 -11.40
N LYS A 140 -42.51 -11.52 -12.47
CA LYS A 140 -41.68 -12.12 -13.53
C LYS A 140 -40.28 -12.48 -13.03
N CYS A 141 -39.72 -11.69 -12.11
CA CYS A 141 -38.39 -11.95 -11.56
C CYS A 141 -38.46 -13.20 -10.68
N LEU A 142 -39.39 -13.20 -9.71
CA LEU A 142 -39.62 -14.31 -8.79
C LEU A 142 -39.86 -15.62 -9.52
N ALA A 143 -40.79 -15.65 -10.49
CA ALA A 143 -41.11 -16.87 -11.24
C ALA A 143 -39.91 -17.41 -12.04
N ARG A 144 -39.17 -16.53 -12.72
CA ARG A 144 -37.98 -16.91 -13.52
C ARG A 144 -36.85 -17.44 -12.65
N VAL A 145 -36.57 -16.77 -11.54
CA VAL A 145 -35.50 -17.19 -10.61
C VAL A 145 -35.89 -18.48 -9.90
N SER A 146 -37.14 -18.63 -9.46
CA SER A 146 -37.63 -19.85 -8.82
C SER A 146 -37.52 -21.07 -9.74
N LYS A 147 -37.93 -20.90 -11.01
CA LYS A 147 -37.75 -21.93 -12.03
C LYS A 147 -36.28 -22.30 -12.24
N HIS A 148 -35.39 -21.31 -12.27
CA HIS A 148 -33.96 -21.55 -12.48
C HIS A 148 -33.31 -22.27 -11.29
N LEU A 149 -33.58 -21.81 -10.07
CA LEU A 149 -33.03 -22.39 -8.83
C LEU A 149 -33.68 -23.73 -8.46
N LYS A 150 -34.84 -24.05 -9.05
CA LYS A 150 -35.66 -25.23 -8.72
C LYS A 150 -36.04 -25.25 -7.23
N ALA A 151 -36.45 -24.09 -6.72
CA ALA A 151 -36.82 -23.88 -5.32
C ALA A 151 -38.24 -23.30 -5.21
N GLN A 152 -38.83 -23.40 -4.03
CA GLN A 152 -40.18 -22.87 -3.76
C GLN A 152 -40.17 -21.34 -3.78
N GLU A 153 -41.24 -20.73 -4.33
CA GLU A 153 -41.31 -19.27 -4.47
C GLU A 153 -41.21 -18.54 -3.13
N ALA A 154 -41.72 -19.11 -2.05
CA ALA A 154 -41.60 -18.53 -0.71
C ALA A 154 -40.13 -18.39 -0.27
N ASP A 155 -39.32 -19.44 -0.45
CA ASP A 155 -37.90 -19.42 -0.09
C ASP A 155 -37.10 -18.48 -1.01
N VAL A 156 -37.45 -18.46 -2.31
CA VAL A 156 -36.80 -17.61 -3.30
C VAL A 156 -37.15 -16.14 -3.05
N SER A 157 -38.38 -15.84 -2.66
CA SER A 157 -38.81 -14.50 -2.27
C SER A 157 -37.99 -13.98 -1.08
N ALA A 158 -37.83 -14.80 -0.03
CA ALA A 158 -36.98 -14.47 1.10
C ALA A 158 -35.53 -14.20 0.68
N PHE A 159 -34.94 -15.05 -0.15
CA PHE A 159 -33.60 -14.84 -0.73
C PHE A 159 -33.49 -13.54 -1.53
N LEU A 160 -34.43 -13.29 -2.45
CA LEU A 160 -34.39 -12.13 -3.34
C LEU A 160 -34.48 -10.80 -2.59
N SER A 161 -35.03 -10.78 -1.37
CA SER A 161 -35.04 -9.59 -0.52
C SER A 161 -33.62 -9.10 -0.15
N PHE A 162 -32.64 -10.02 -0.09
CA PHE A 162 -31.23 -9.71 0.18
C PHE A 162 -30.41 -9.44 -1.09
N VAL A 163 -30.93 -9.82 -2.26
CA VAL A 163 -30.16 -9.78 -3.51
C VAL A 163 -30.16 -8.38 -4.10
N ARG A 164 -28.99 -7.93 -4.56
CA ARG A 164 -28.82 -6.72 -5.38
C ARG A 164 -27.99 -7.06 -6.61
N VAL A 165 -28.17 -6.27 -7.67
CA VAL A 165 -27.29 -6.29 -8.84
C VAL A 165 -26.62 -4.93 -8.93
N ARG A 166 -25.29 -4.91 -8.95
CA ARG A 166 -24.51 -3.68 -9.05
C ARG A 166 -23.63 -3.71 -10.28
N THR A 167 -23.64 -2.61 -11.02
CA THR A 167 -22.75 -2.40 -12.15
C THR A 167 -21.35 -2.06 -11.67
N MET A 168 -20.36 -2.70 -12.27
CA MET A 168 -18.95 -2.41 -12.11
C MET A 168 -18.39 -1.84 -13.42
N PRO A 169 -17.33 -1.03 -13.37
CA PRO A 169 -16.75 -0.46 -14.57
C PRO A 169 -16.29 -1.55 -15.53
N ARG A 170 -16.33 -1.26 -16.84
CA ARG A 170 -15.75 -2.15 -17.83
C ARG A 170 -14.25 -2.37 -17.57
N ARG A 171 -13.72 -3.54 -17.93
CA ARG A 171 -12.32 -3.91 -17.67
C ARG A 171 -11.30 -2.92 -18.24
N GLU A 172 -11.63 -2.24 -19.33
CA GLU A 172 -10.82 -1.19 -19.95
C GLU A 172 -10.78 0.12 -19.15
N HIS A 173 -11.69 0.33 -18.20
CA HIS A 173 -11.83 1.58 -17.44
C HIS A 173 -11.68 1.41 -15.93
N ILE A 174 -11.66 0.17 -15.43
CA ILE A 174 -11.66 -0.08 -13.98
C ILE A 174 -10.38 0.44 -13.31
N ASP A 175 -9.24 0.38 -14.00
CA ASP A 175 -7.96 0.92 -13.49
C ASP A 175 -7.96 2.44 -13.48
N ASP A 176 -8.43 3.08 -14.55
CA ASP A 176 -8.54 4.54 -14.63
C ASP A 176 -9.44 5.07 -13.52
N GLN A 177 -10.54 4.39 -13.21
CA GLN A 177 -11.39 4.76 -12.09
C GLN A 177 -10.71 4.54 -10.74
N GLY A 178 -9.94 3.46 -10.58
CA GLY A 178 -9.16 3.23 -9.35
C GLY A 178 -8.15 4.35 -9.12
N LEU A 179 -7.40 4.72 -10.16
CA LEU A 179 -6.45 5.83 -10.10
C LEU A 179 -7.14 7.17 -9.87
N ALA A 180 -8.28 7.42 -10.50
CA ALA A 180 -9.09 8.63 -10.26
C ALA A 180 -9.55 8.72 -8.79
N SER A 181 -10.01 7.61 -8.20
CA SER A 181 -10.36 7.58 -6.77
C SER A 181 -9.16 7.85 -5.86
N LEU A 182 -7.95 7.40 -6.20
CA LEU A 182 -6.75 7.79 -5.45
C LEU A 182 -6.42 9.27 -5.60
N ALA A 183 -6.59 9.83 -6.79
CA ALA A 183 -6.38 11.26 -7.02
C ALA A 183 -7.37 12.11 -6.21
N GLU A 184 -8.62 11.66 -6.05
CA GLU A 184 -9.60 12.29 -5.17
C GLU A 184 -9.25 12.14 -3.69
N LEU A 185 -8.78 10.96 -3.27
CA LEU A 185 -8.41 10.68 -1.87
C LEU A 185 -7.16 11.43 -1.42
N ALA A 186 -6.19 11.62 -2.32
CA ALA A 186 -4.88 12.17 -2.02
C ALA A 186 -4.39 13.11 -3.14
N PRO A 187 -5.06 14.26 -3.33
CA PRO A 187 -4.77 15.17 -4.46
C PRO A 187 -3.38 15.81 -4.38
N ALA A 188 -2.77 15.88 -3.19
CA ALA A 188 -1.44 16.42 -2.97
C ALA A 188 -0.30 15.43 -3.31
N VAL A 189 -0.62 14.15 -3.53
CA VAL A 189 0.37 13.10 -3.82
C VAL A 189 0.64 13.05 -5.33
N SER A 190 1.89 12.77 -5.71
CA SER A 190 2.27 12.67 -7.12
C SER A 190 1.54 11.52 -7.82
N VAL A 191 1.28 11.68 -9.12
CA VAL A 191 0.66 10.62 -9.96
C VAL A 191 1.48 9.33 -9.93
N GLY A 192 2.81 9.43 -9.87
CA GLY A 192 3.71 8.28 -9.78
C GLY A 192 3.50 7.49 -8.49
N GLU A 193 3.37 8.18 -7.35
CA GLU A 193 3.14 7.55 -6.06
C GLU A 193 1.72 6.99 -5.92
N GLN A 194 0.71 7.68 -6.44
CA GLN A 194 -0.65 7.15 -6.54
C GLN A 194 -0.68 5.84 -7.35
N ARG A 195 0.03 5.79 -8.48
CA ARG A 195 0.14 4.56 -9.29
C ARG A 195 0.87 3.45 -8.53
N ALA A 196 1.94 3.78 -7.81
CA ALA A 196 2.68 2.81 -6.99
C ALA A 196 1.79 2.22 -5.88
N VAL A 197 1.01 3.06 -5.20
CA VAL A 197 0.03 2.60 -4.19
C VAL A 197 -1.05 1.72 -4.83
N TYR A 198 -1.59 2.10 -5.99
CA TYR A 198 -2.60 1.28 -6.68
C TYR A 198 -2.07 -0.11 -7.06
N LEU A 199 -0.87 -0.20 -7.61
CA LEU A 199 -0.24 -1.47 -7.95
C LEU A 199 0.01 -2.34 -6.71
N GLU A 200 0.43 -1.72 -5.60
CA GLU A 200 0.64 -2.43 -4.33
C GLU A 200 -0.68 -2.94 -3.72
N ILE A 201 -1.78 -2.19 -3.86
CA ILE A 201 -3.12 -2.69 -3.50
C ILE A 201 -3.48 -3.92 -4.34
N LEU A 202 -3.25 -3.87 -5.65
CA LEU A 202 -3.53 -5.00 -6.54
C LEU A 202 -2.72 -6.24 -6.16
N ASN A 203 -1.43 -6.08 -5.86
CA ASN A 203 -0.58 -7.18 -5.39
C ASN A 203 -1.11 -7.80 -4.08
N ARG A 204 -1.48 -6.99 -3.09
CA ARG A 204 -2.04 -7.51 -1.83
C ARG A 204 -3.36 -8.22 -1.99
N VAL A 205 -4.20 -7.75 -2.91
CA VAL A 205 -5.45 -8.43 -3.27
C VAL A 205 -5.16 -9.76 -3.96
N HIS A 206 -4.20 -9.78 -4.89
CA HIS A 206 -3.75 -10.99 -5.57
C HIS A 206 -3.26 -12.05 -4.56
N ASP A 207 -2.35 -11.66 -3.67
CA ASP A 207 -1.82 -12.53 -2.60
C ASP A 207 -2.95 -13.05 -1.68
N ALA A 208 -3.88 -12.18 -1.30
CA ALA A 208 -5.04 -12.55 -0.50
C ALA A 208 -5.97 -13.53 -1.25
N MET A 209 -6.18 -13.36 -2.55
CA MET A 209 -6.96 -14.31 -3.37
C MET A 209 -6.30 -15.69 -3.45
N GLN A 210 -4.97 -15.75 -3.49
CA GLN A 210 -4.21 -17.01 -3.43
C GLN A 210 -4.16 -17.61 -2.00
N GLY A 211 -4.53 -16.85 -0.98
CA GLY A 211 -4.42 -17.26 0.43
C GLY A 211 -2.98 -17.24 0.96
N GLU A 212 -2.13 -16.41 0.36
CA GLU A 212 -0.72 -16.19 0.71
C GLU A 212 -0.55 -14.86 1.46
N ALA A 213 -1.12 -14.68 2.66
CA ALA A 213 -0.75 -13.49 3.43
C ALA A 213 0.72 -13.58 3.84
N GLY A 214 1.52 -12.63 3.36
CA GLY A 214 2.96 -12.54 3.53
C GLY A 214 3.45 -12.54 4.99
N ALA A 215 4.78 -12.53 5.15
CA ALA A 215 5.44 -12.60 6.45
C ALA A 215 4.97 -11.49 7.42
N GLY A 216 4.71 -11.83 8.70
CA GLY A 216 4.35 -10.89 9.77
C GLY A 216 2.84 -10.79 10.13
N TRP A 217 1.95 -11.52 9.45
CA TRP A 217 0.49 -11.41 9.71
C TRP A 217 0.05 -11.92 11.10
N LYS A 218 0.85 -12.78 11.75
CA LYS A 218 0.57 -13.36 13.08
C LYS A 218 0.63 -12.32 14.21
N GLU A 219 1.25 -11.18 13.98
CA GLU A 219 1.55 -10.16 15.00
C GLU A 219 0.37 -9.19 15.26
N LYS A 220 -0.76 -9.33 14.54
CA LYS A 220 -1.86 -8.34 14.52
C LYS A 220 -3.23 -8.85 15.03
N LEU A 221 -3.29 -9.93 15.80
CA LEU A 221 -4.58 -10.52 16.22
C LEU A 221 -4.94 -10.18 17.66
N GLY A 222 -5.94 -9.31 17.82
CA GLY A 222 -6.71 -9.13 19.06
C GLY A 222 -8.14 -9.63 18.87
N VAL A 223 -8.54 -10.59 19.71
CA VAL A 223 -9.88 -11.19 19.93
C VAL A 223 -10.33 -12.27 18.92
N GLU A 224 -10.89 -13.35 19.48
CA GLU A 224 -11.39 -14.62 18.90
C GLU A 224 -10.97 -14.90 17.44
N SER A 225 -9.85 -15.61 17.29
CA SER A 225 -9.15 -15.74 16.03
C SER A 225 -9.93 -16.56 14.98
N PRO A 226 -10.28 -15.96 13.82
CA PRO A 226 -10.68 -16.71 12.64
C PRO A 226 -9.59 -17.71 12.24
N SER A 227 -9.93 -18.76 11.50
CA SER A 227 -8.93 -19.73 11.04
C SER A 227 -7.81 -19.04 10.25
N GLU A 228 -6.57 -19.53 10.39
CA GLU A 228 -5.40 -19.00 9.68
C GLU A 228 -5.65 -18.89 8.16
N ALA A 229 -6.34 -19.87 7.57
CA ALA A 229 -6.73 -19.84 6.16
C ALA A 229 -7.65 -18.67 5.78
N LEU A 230 -8.56 -18.27 6.67
CA LEU A 230 -9.44 -17.12 6.46
C LEU A 230 -8.70 -15.80 6.66
N LEU A 231 -7.80 -15.74 7.64
CA LEU A 231 -6.99 -14.54 7.90
C LEU A 231 -6.06 -14.22 6.74
N ARG A 232 -5.50 -15.24 6.08
CA ARG A 232 -4.64 -15.02 4.90
C ARG A 232 -5.38 -14.43 3.70
N LYS A 233 -6.70 -14.58 3.68
CA LYS A 233 -7.59 -14.08 2.63
C LYS A 233 -8.18 -12.71 2.94
N ARG A 234 -7.88 -12.13 4.11
CA ARG A 234 -8.55 -10.94 4.62
C ARG A 234 -7.60 -9.74 4.66
N LEU A 235 -7.99 -8.67 3.96
CA LEU A 235 -7.38 -7.36 4.05
C LEU A 235 -8.19 -6.49 5.03
N THR A 236 -7.49 -5.83 5.95
CA THR A 236 -8.05 -4.97 7.01
C THR A 236 -7.37 -3.61 6.99
N PRO A 237 -7.92 -2.57 7.67
CA PRO A 237 -7.26 -1.26 7.75
C PRO A 237 -5.82 -1.37 8.25
N SER A 238 -5.55 -2.29 9.18
CA SER A 238 -4.21 -2.54 9.71
C SER A 238 -3.24 -3.18 8.71
N SER A 239 -3.73 -3.91 7.71
CA SER A 239 -2.91 -4.58 6.69
C SER A 239 -2.63 -3.69 5.48
N VAL A 240 -3.28 -2.54 5.37
CA VAL A 240 -3.04 -1.52 4.33
C VAL A 240 -2.70 -0.15 4.92
N TYR A 241 -2.43 -0.09 6.22
CA TYR A 241 -2.17 1.14 6.96
C TYR A 241 -0.98 1.92 6.39
N ASP A 242 0.08 1.22 6.00
CA ASP A 242 1.29 1.78 5.38
C ASP A 242 0.96 2.48 4.04
N LEU A 243 0.04 1.93 3.25
CA LEU A 243 -0.44 2.56 2.02
C LEU A 243 -1.22 3.83 2.32
N GLY A 244 -2.07 3.80 3.36
CA GLY A 244 -2.77 4.98 3.84
C GLY A 244 -1.81 6.08 4.33
N GLN A 245 -0.70 5.72 4.97
CA GLN A 245 0.32 6.68 5.40
C GLN A 245 1.00 7.35 4.20
N ARG A 246 1.39 6.57 3.18
CA ARG A 246 1.97 7.09 1.93
C ARG A 246 1.08 8.13 1.26
N LEU A 247 -0.24 7.94 1.35
CA LEU A 247 -1.22 8.86 0.78
C LEU A 247 -1.49 10.12 1.62
N ARG A 248 -1.48 10.01 2.96
CA ARG A 248 -1.80 11.13 3.88
C ARG A 248 -0.59 12.01 4.17
N ARG A 249 0.59 11.44 4.10
CA ARG A 249 1.85 12.10 4.43
C ARG A 249 2.90 11.63 3.42
N PRO A 250 2.99 12.25 2.24
CA PRO A 250 4.05 11.93 1.29
C PRO A 250 5.46 12.01 1.92
N ASP A 251 5.62 12.77 3.02
CA ASP A 251 6.91 13.09 3.62
C ASP A 251 7.24 12.40 4.97
N HIS A 252 6.30 11.73 5.68
CA HIS A 252 6.55 11.36 7.10
C HIS A 252 7.10 9.97 7.39
N VAL A 253 7.14 9.02 6.45
CA VAL A 253 7.62 7.67 6.76
C VAL A 253 9.09 7.45 6.39
N LEU A 254 9.71 8.33 5.59
CA LEU A 254 11.15 8.24 5.35
C LEU A 254 12.00 8.74 6.53
N LEU A 255 11.47 9.64 7.39
CA LEU A 255 12.20 10.18 8.54
C LEU A 255 11.90 9.45 9.86
N ALA A 256 10.63 9.10 10.14
CA ALA A 256 10.29 8.40 11.40
C ALA A 256 10.73 6.92 11.40
N ALA A 257 10.62 6.22 10.26
CA ALA A 257 11.11 4.84 10.14
C ALA A 257 12.64 4.74 10.03
N TYR A 258 13.33 5.85 9.71
CA TYR A 258 14.78 5.95 9.89
C TYR A 258 15.13 6.20 11.37
N SER A 259 14.41 7.09 12.04
CA SER A 259 14.59 7.39 13.47
C SER A 259 14.42 6.14 14.36
N GLU A 260 13.40 5.32 14.13
CA GLU A 260 13.17 4.10 14.92
C GLU A 260 14.05 2.89 14.51
N ARG A 261 14.70 2.92 13.34
CA ARG A 261 15.66 1.87 12.90
C ARG A 261 17.11 2.17 13.27
N ILE A 262 17.42 3.37 13.76
CA ILE A 262 18.77 3.73 14.22
C ILE A 262 19.21 2.89 15.43
N ASP A 263 18.29 2.23 16.14
CA ASP A 263 18.62 1.32 17.24
C ASP A 263 18.89 -0.14 16.81
N ALA A 264 18.58 -0.55 15.57
CA ALA A 264 18.61 -1.97 15.18
C ALA A 264 19.87 -2.41 14.41
N VAL A 265 20.59 -1.48 13.76
CA VAL A 265 21.88 -1.79 13.08
C VAL A 265 22.85 -0.66 13.35
N GLU A 266 23.87 -0.94 14.17
CA GLU A 266 24.95 0.00 14.45
C GLU A 266 25.63 0.44 13.14
N THR A 267 25.55 1.74 12.81
CA THR A 267 26.13 2.34 11.60
C THR A 267 27.66 2.36 11.67
N ASN A 268 28.33 2.48 10.51
CA ASN A 268 29.79 2.55 10.47
C ASN A 268 30.31 3.83 11.17
N LEU A 269 29.55 4.92 11.11
CA LEU A 269 29.78 6.15 11.86
C LEU A 269 29.85 5.86 13.36
N VAL A 270 28.82 5.23 13.92
CA VAL A 270 28.74 4.91 15.36
C VAL A 270 29.89 3.98 15.77
N ARG A 271 30.20 2.95 14.98
CA ARG A 271 31.35 2.06 15.24
C ARG A 271 32.67 2.83 15.30
N LYS A 272 32.88 3.79 14.40
CA LYS A 272 34.13 4.58 14.37
C LYS A 272 34.21 5.56 15.53
N LEU A 273 33.10 6.22 15.88
CA LEU A 273 33.04 7.12 17.02
C LEU A 273 33.30 6.36 18.33
N ARG A 274 32.65 5.21 18.53
CA ARG A 274 32.93 4.33 19.68
C ARG A 274 34.36 3.84 19.71
N ARG A 275 34.91 3.40 18.58
CA ARG A 275 36.32 2.99 18.48
C ARG A 275 37.29 4.13 18.79
N GLY A 276 36.93 5.38 18.49
CA GLY A 276 37.69 6.57 18.85
C GLY A 276 37.40 7.10 20.26
N GLY A 277 36.60 6.40 21.07
CA GLY A 277 36.30 6.77 22.45
C GLY A 277 35.36 7.97 22.60
N ALA A 278 34.48 8.22 21.63
CA ALA A 278 33.49 9.30 21.70
C ALA A 278 32.55 9.14 22.90
N SER A 279 32.13 10.27 23.47
CA SER A 279 31.07 10.28 24.48
C SER A 279 29.70 9.88 23.88
N GLU A 280 28.80 9.35 24.70
CA GLU A 280 27.41 9.05 24.27
C GLU A 280 26.69 10.30 23.73
N GLY A 281 26.99 11.48 24.31
CA GLY A 281 26.47 12.76 23.79
C GLY A 281 26.96 13.04 22.37
N THR A 282 28.28 12.90 22.13
CA THR A 282 28.88 13.06 20.80
C THR A 282 28.28 12.09 19.77
N ILE A 283 28.04 10.84 20.17
CA ILE A 283 27.43 9.82 19.31
C ILE A 283 26.00 10.21 18.94
N HIS A 284 25.20 10.61 19.94
CA HIS A 284 23.83 11.06 19.74
C HIS A 284 23.77 12.28 18.81
N ASP A 285 24.61 13.29 19.05
CA ASP A 285 24.66 14.50 18.24
C ASP A 285 25.10 14.20 16.79
N ALA A 286 26.06 13.27 16.60
CA ALA A 286 26.46 12.81 15.28
C ALA A 286 25.33 12.11 14.51
N GLN A 287 24.56 11.27 15.19
CA GLN A 287 23.40 10.60 14.58
C GLN A 287 22.30 11.61 14.23
N PHE A 288 22.01 12.54 15.14
CA PHE A 288 21.02 13.58 14.93
C PHE A 288 21.38 14.50 13.75
N LEU A 289 22.57 15.09 13.76
CA LEU A 289 23.00 16.01 12.70
C LEU A 289 23.08 15.32 11.33
N ARG A 290 23.53 14.07 11.28
CA ARG A 290 23.52 13.28 10.06
C ARG A 290 22.10 13.12 9.51
N SER A 291 21.14 12.76 10.38
CA SER A 291 19.74 12.59 10.00
C SER A 291 19.16 13.89 9.43
N GLU A 292 19.44 15.04 10.05
CA GLU A 292 18.97 16.35 9.57
C GLU A 292 19.56 16.71 8.19
N ALA A 293 20.86 16.46 7.98
CA ALA A 293 21.52 16.70 6.70
C ALA A 293 21.01 15.78 5.58
N ASP A 294 20.90 14.47 5.84
CA ASP A 294 20.36 13.51 4.88
C ASP A 294 18.89 13.83 4.56
N GLY A 295 18.10 14.23 5.58
CA GLY A 295 16.73 14.67 5.42
C GLY A 295 16.59 15.90 4.51
N ARG A 296 17.43 16.93 4.73
CA ARG A 296 17.45 18.12 3.88
C ARG A 296 17.81 17.78 2.44
N ARG A 297 18.85 16.96 2.23
CA ARG A 297 19.29 16.52 0.91
C ARG A 297 18.16 15.80 0.16
N LEU A 298 17.53 14.83 0.80
CA LEU A 298 16.44 14.05 0.20
C LEU A 298 15.22 14.93 -0.12
N SER A 299 14.89 15.88 0.76
CA SER A 299 13.83 16.87 0.52
C SER A 299 14.13 17.71 -0.72
N ASP A 300 15.33 18.26 -0.84
CA ASP A 300 15.71 19.12 -1.96
C ASP A 300 15.80 18.32 -3.28
N VAL A 301 16.18 17.03 -3.23
CA VAL A 301 16.10 16.11 -4.39
C VAL A 301 14.65 15.88 -4.81
N ALA A 302 13.75 15.61 -3.86
CA ALA A 302 12.33 15.37 -4.14
C ALA A 302 11.64 16.60 -4.75
N LEU A 303 12.03 17.80 -4.33
CA LEU A 303 11.54 19.07 -4.86
C LEU A 303 12.18 19.48 -6.19
N GLY A 304 13.16 18.72 -6.70
CA GLY A 304 13.91 19.07 -7.91
C GLY A 304 14.78 20.33 -7.76
N VAL A 305 15.09 20.71 -6.51
CA VAL A 305 15.93 21.87 -6.17
C VAL A 305 17.40 21.45 -6.06
N TRP A 306 17.67 20.18 -5.76
CA TRP A 306 19.02 19.64 -5.72
C TRP A 306 19.65 19.63 -7.12
N PRO A 307 20.95 19.94 -7.27
CA PRO A 307 21.60 19.96 -8.59
C PRO A 307 21.58 18.59 -9.26
N GLU A 308 21.23 18.55 -10.56
CA GLU A 308 21.31 17.33 -11.37
C GLU A 308 22.76 16.89 -11.62
N ASP A 309 23.70 17.84 -11.66
CA ASP A 309 25.12 17.52 -11.82
C ASP A 309 25.71 16.99 -10.49
N SER A 310 25.86 15.67 -10.40
CA SER A 310 26.49 14.96 -9.28
C SER A 310 27.88 15.48 -8.89
N ARG A 311 28.60 16.19 -9.76
CA ARG A 311 29.93 16.76 -9.46
C ARG A 311 29.87 17.83 -8.39
N VAL A 312 28.73 18.52 -8.25
CA VAL A 312 28.54 19.58 -7.25
C VAL A 312 28.56 19.00 -5.84
N GLU A 313 27.84 17.90 -5.62
CA GLU A 313 27.82 17.17 -4.35
C GLU A 313 29.17 16.49 -4.07
N GLN A 314 29.82 15.93 -5.09
CA GLN A 314 31.14 15.31 -4.96
C GLN A 314 32.25 16.30 -4.58
N ASP A 315 32.17 17.56 -5.04
CA ASP A 315 33.12 18.61 -4.63
C ASP A 315 32.99 18.91 -3.12
N LEU A 316 31.76 19.07 -2.62
CA LEU A 316 31.50 19.26 -1.19
C LEU A 316 32.03 18.08 -0.37
N ASP A 317 31.69 16.84 -0.76
CA ASP A 317 32.14 15.63 -0.05
C ASP A 317 33.66 15.51 -0.02
N THR A 318 34.31 15.88 -1.12
CA THR A 318 35.78 15.89 -1.21
C THR A 318 36.39 16.90 -0.24
N ARG A 319 35.83 18.10 -0.12
CA ARG A 319 36.29 19.15 0.81
C ARG A 319 36.10 18.74 2.26
N LEU A 320 34.93 18.19 2.60
CA LEU A 320 34.63 17.68 3.94
C LEU A 320 35.58 16.54 4.31
N ARG A 321 35.79 15.58 3.39
CA ARG A 321 36.74 14.47 3.59
C ARG A 321 38.17 14.95 3.83
N ILE A 322 38.68 15.88 3.02
CA ILE A 322 40.04 16.41 3.15
C ILE A 322 40.20 17.11 4.51
N THR A 323 39.23 17.95 4.87
CA THR A 323 39.21 18.70 6.13
C THR A 323 39.19 17.75 7.33
N ALA A 324 38.27 16.79 7.34
CA ALA A 324 38.14 15.82 8.42
C ALA A 324 39.37 14.90 8.53
N THR A 325 39.92 14.43 7.41
CA THR A 325 41.13 13.59 7.41
C THR A 325 42.34 14.35 7.96
N ARG A 326 42.47 15.64 7.62
CA ARG A 326 43.55 16.51 8.14
C ARG A 326 43.46 16.67 9.66
N ILE A 327 42.25 16.84 10.19
CA ILE A 327 42.00 16.96 11.64
C ILE A 327 42.25 15.62 12.33
N ALA A 328 41.71 14.52 11.80
CA ALA A 328 41.89 13.18 12.35
C ALA A 328 43.37 12.80 12.49
N ARG A 329 44.22 13.17 11.51
CA ARG A 329 45.67 12.94 11.57
C ARG A 329 46.37 13.65 12.73
N ARG A 330 45.85 14.79 13.22
CA ARG A 330 46.43 15.51 14.37
C ARG A 330 46.30 14.72 15.67
N TYR A 331 45.29 13.85 15.75
CA TYR A 331 44.93 13.08 16.93
C TYR A 331 45.15 11.58 16.79
N GLN A 332 45.80 11.15 15.70
CA GLN A 332 46.01 9.74 15.37
C GLN A 332 46.83 8.99 16.44
N ASP A 333 47.68 9.71 17.19
CA ASP A 333 48.60 9.16 18.20
C ASP A 333 48.29 9.65 19.64
N GLN A 334 47.12 10.25 19.91
CA GLN A 334 46.88 10.96 21.18
C GLN A 334 45.58 10.54 21.90
N GLY A 335 45.76 9.86 23.04
CA GLY A 335 44.86 9.94 24.20
C GLY A 335 43.69 8.96 24.25
N HIS A 336 42.96 9.05 25.37
CA HIS A 336 41.87 8.14 25.74
C HIS A 336 40.58 8.35 24.92
N ARG A 337 40.39 9.54 24.31
CA ARG A 337 39.18 9.92 23.53
C ARG A 337 39.48 10.81 22.33
N PRO A 338 40.20 10.32 21.31
CA PRO A 338 40.50 11.10 20.11
C PRO A 338 39.23 11.53 19.33
N ALA A 339 38.14 10.77 19.38
CA ALA A 339 36.92 11.11 18.65
C ALA A 339 36.26 12.42 19.13
N ASP A 340 36.17 12.64 20.44
CA ASP A 340 35.60 13.89 20.98
C ASP A 340 36.43 15.11 20.56
N ARG A 341 37.77 14.99 20.55
CA ARG A 341 38.65 16.08 20.09
C ARG A 341 38.54 16.34 18.59
N ILE A 342 38.46 15.28 17.79
CA ILE A 342 38.25 15.39 16.34
C ILE A 342 36.89 16.03 16.06
N TRP A 343 35.86 15.69 16.83
CA TRP A 343 34.53 16.27 16.73
C TRP A 343 34.52 17.78 16.99
N ASP A 344 35.11 18.22 18.09
CA ASP A 344 35.18 19.63 18.47
C ASP A 344 35.96 20.45 17.43
N ASP A 345 37.15 19.98 17.03
CA ASP A 345 37.98 20.66 16.04
C ASP A 345 37.32 20.71 14.66
N LEU A 346 36.63 19.63 14.26
CA LEU A 346 35.93 19.60 12.97
C LEU A 346 34.73 20.54 12.97
N THR A 347 33.98 20.60 14.07
CA THR A 347 32.86 21.52 14.24
C THR A 347 33.35 22.96 14.20
N GLN A 348 34.44 23.27 14.89
CA GLN A 348 35.05 24.60 14.85
C GLN A 348 35.53 24.99 13.44
N GLU A 349 36.22 24.08 12.76
CA GLU A 349 36.72 24.32 11.40
C GLU A 349 35.55 24.52 10.42
N ILE A 350 34.52 23.67 10.45
CA ILE A 350 33.32 23.80 9.60
C ILE A 350 32.62 25.13 9.87
N ASN A 351 32.43 25.51 11.14
CA ASN A 351 31.81 26.78 11.49
C ASN A 351 32.60 27.99 10.96
N SER A 352 33.93 27.93 10.98
CA SER A 352 34.79 29.00 10.47
C SER A 352 34.94 29.03 8.94
N ALA A 353 34.77 27.89 8.27
CA ALA A 353 35.07 27.70 6.85
C ALA A 353 33.84 27.33 5.99
N ALA A 354 32.61 27.43 6.53
CA ALA A 354 31.39 26.98 5.86
C ALA A 354 31.24 27.51 4.43
N GLY A 355 31.57 28.78 4.18
CA GLY A 355 31.52 29.39 2.84
C GLY A 355 32.55 28.86 1.85
N VAL A 356 33.65 28.24 2.31
CA VAL A 356 34.71 27.64 1.49
C VAL A 356 34.45 26.14 1.27
N LEU A 357 33.76 25.51 2.21
CA LEU A 357 33.33 24.11 2.13
C LEU A 357 32.11 23.96 1.20
N ASP A 358 31.12 24.84 1.34
CA ASP A 358 29.85 24.84 0.60
C ASP A 358 29.83 25.96 -0.46
N LEU A 359 30.70 25.84 -1.48
CA LEU A 359 30.86 26.85 -2.54
C LEU A 359 29.59 27.01 -3.37
N HIS A 360 28.98 25.88 -3.72
CA HIS A 360 27.63 25.80 -4.26
C HIS A 360 26.73 25.47 -3.07
N PRO A 361 25.90 26.40 -2.58
CA PRO A 361 25.30 26.33 -1.24
C PRO A 361 24.24 25.24 -1.11
N LEU A 362 24.65 23.97 -1.14
CA LEU A 362 23.80 22.78 -1.04
C LEU A 362 23.11 22.73 0.31
N TYR A 363 23.81 23.17 1.36
CA TYR A 363 23.29 23.24 2.72
C TYR A 363 23.20 24.68 3.22
N ALA A 364 23.05 25.64 2.30
CA ALA A 364 22.97 27.07 2.61
C ALA A 364 24.13 27.59 3.48
N LYS A 365 25.30 26.94 3.45
CA LYS A 365 26.46 27.21 4.32
C LYS A 365 26.15 27.07 5.81
N ASP A 366 25.15 26.27 6.17
CA ASP A 366 24.80 25.98 7.56
C ASP A 366 25.84 25.01 8.17
N PRO A 367 26.60 25.43 9.20
CA PRO A 367 27.63 24.60 9.82
C PRO A 367 27.11 23.27 10.37
N TRP A 368 25.88 23.23 10.87
CA TRP A 368 25.29 22.03 11.48
C TRP A 368 24.89 21.00 10.42
N LEU A 369 24.31 21.45 9.31
CA LEU A 369 24.00 20.58 8.18
C LEU A 369 25.28 20.09 7.49
N LEU A 370 26.32 20.93 7.41
CA LEU A 370 27.64 20.53 6.89
C LEU A 370 28.34 19.51 7.80
N MET A 371 28.22 19.66 9.12
CA MET A 371 28.69 18.66 10.08
C MET A 371 27.92 17.34 9.93
N GLY A 372 26.60 17.43 9.74
CA GLY A 372 25.76 16.28 9.42
C GLY A 372 26.19 15.56 8.14
N ARG A 373 26.46 16.32 7.07
CA ARG A 373 26.98 15.75 5.82
C ARG A 373 28.35 15.10 5.99
N ALA A 374 29.23 15.70 6.79
CA ALA A 374 30.52 15.09 7.12
C ALA A 374 30.34 13.75 7.84
N CYS A 375 29.32 13.62 8.70
CA CYS A 375 28.96 12.37 9.35
C CYS A 375 28.47 11.30 8.34
N SER A 376 27.66 11.69 7.34
CA SER A 376 27.25 10.78 6.24
C SER A 376 28.46 10.30 5.42
N VAL A 377 29.35 11.22 5.02
CA VAL A 377 30.60 10.90 4.31
C VAL A 377 31.49 9.97 5.15
N SER A 378 31.53 10.16 6.47
CA SER A 378 32.22 9.24 7.37
C SER A 378 31.58 7.85 7.35
N ASP A 379 30.26 7.74 7.40
CA ASP A 379 29.54 6.45 7.38
C ASP A 379 29.86 5.62 6.13
N GLU A 380 30.06 6.28 4.99
CA GLU A 380 30.51 5.72 3.70
C GLU A 380 32.01 5.31 3.67
N CYS A 381 32.68 5.34 4.82
CA CYS A 381 34.08 4.92 4.98
C CYS A 381 35.12 5.81 4.30
N HIS A 382 34.82 7.09 4.12
CA HIS A 382 35.77 8.03 3.53
C HIS A 382 36.79 8.62 4.53
N PHE A 383 36.50 8.63 5.83
CA PHE A 383 37.46 8.97 6.89
C PHE A 383 37.05 8.32 8.23
N GLY A 384 37.91 8.44 9.25
CA GLY A 384 37.68 7.87 10.59
C GLY A 384 37.88 8.90 11.72
N TRP A 385 37.48 8.51 12.93
CA TRP A 385 37.45 9.35 14.14
C TRP A 385 38.54 8.98 15.15
N GLY A 386 39.69 8.50 14.67
CA GLY A 386 40.78 8.01 15.50
C GLY A 386 40.50 6.63 16.13
N VAL A 387 41.43 6.18 16.98
CA VAL A 387 41.33 4.94 17.76
C VAL A 387 41.75 5.24 19.18
N ALA A 388 40.88 5.01 20.15
CA ALA A 388 41.21 5.18 21.56
C ALA A 388 42.23 4.12 21.98
N THR A 389 43.28 4.52 22.69
CA THR A 389 44.17 3.60 23.39
C THR A 389 43.58 3.34 24.78
N GLY A 390 43.31 2.07 25.09
CA GLY A 390 42.69 1.68 26.36
C GLY A 390 43.53 2.05 27.59
N GLU A 391 42.87 2.37 28.70
CA GLU A 391 43.49 2.32 30.03
C GLU A 391 43.86 0.86 30.35
N ASN A 392 45.08 0.65 30.85
CA ASN A 392 45.37 -0.44 31.78
C ASN A 392 44.78 -0.09 33.14
#